data_AF-A0A3N9NNN1-F1
#
_entry.id   AF-A0A3N9NNN1-F1
#
_cell.length_a   1.000
_cell.length_b   1.000
_cell.length_c   1.000
_cell.angle_alpha   90.00
_cell.angle_beta   90.00
_cell.angle_gamma   90.00
#
_symmetry.space_group_name_H-M   'P 1'
#
loop_
_entity.id
_entity.type
_entity.pdbx_description
1 polymer ?
#
loop_
_entity_poly.entity_id
_entity_poly.type
_entity_poly.pdbx_seq_one_letter_code
_entity_poly.pdbx_strand_id
1 'polypeptide(L)'
;MKNTTCLLILLMFTFGCERDLSGPTKDIDGLHIATEEDAFHIINRTDEELHLFLVEQGIAAVIEWAPYCMATGTVLQPAEEIRIAFDNIYGYKPDCAVIVHWWSCIEQDGVREPGPIRSIVLPTSSDS
;
A
#
# COMPACT_ATOMS: atom_id res chain seq x y z
N MET A 1 -7.80 15.62 -68.35
CA MET A 1 -6.61 16.06 -67.59
C MET A 1 -7.05 17.01 -66.49
N LYS A 2 -6.81 16.63 -65.22
CA LYS A 2 -6.85 17.38 -63.93
C LYS A 2 -7.10 16.32 -62.84
N ASN A 3 -6.10 15.55 -62.41
CA ASN A 3 -5.06 15.83 -61.41
C ASN A 3 -5.60 16.21 -60.01
N THR A 4 -5.26 15.34 -59.04
CA THR A 4 -4.79 15.63 -57.65
C THR A 4 -5.78 16.23 -56.64
N THR A 5 -5.82 15.89 -55.34
CA THR A 5 -5.06 14.98 -54.46
C THR A 5 -5.93 14.72 -53.22
N CYS A 6 -5.83 13.51 -52.69
CA CYS A 6 -6.38 13.06 -51.41
C CYS A 6 -5.74 13.85 -50.25
N LEU A 7 -6.53 14.56 -49.44
CA LEU A 7 -6.07 15.09 -48.16
C LEU A 7 -6.97 14.56 -47.04
N LEU A 8 -6.67 13.35 -46.59
CA LEU A 8 -7.26 12.74 -45.40
C LEU A 8 -6.43 13.22 -44.20
N ILE A 9 -6.89 14.26 -43.51
CA ILE A 9 -6.29 14.70 -42.24
C ILE A 9 -6.85 13.77 -41.16
N LEU A 10 -6.11 12.70 -40.88
CA LEU A 10 -6.36 11.82 -39.73
C LEU A 10 -5.75 12.51 -38.50
N LEU A 11 -6.56 13.30 -37.81
CA LEU A 11 -6.20 13.92 -36.54
C LEU A 11 -6.22 12.83 -35.45
N MET A 12 -5.05 12.23 -35.21
CA MET A 12 -4.82 11.34 -34.07
C MET A 12 -4.96 12.16 -32.79
N PHE A 13 -6.14 12.11 -32.16
CA PHE A 13 -6.30 12.52 -30.78
C PHE A 13 -5.48 11.56 -29.91
N THR A 14 -4.30 11.99 -29.49
CA THR A 14 -3.59 11.37 -28.37
C THR A 14 -4.37 11.70 -27.10
N PHE A 15 -5.45 10.97 -26.83
CA PHE A 15 -5.90 10.78 -25.46
C PHE A 15 -4.82 9.93 -24.80
N GLY A 16 -3.80 10.61 -24.25
CA GLY A 16 -3.01 10.02 -23.19
C GLY A 16 -4.00 9.66 -22.09
N CYS A 17 -4.30 8.38 -21.95
CA CYS A 17 -4.83 7.89 -20.70
C CYS A 17 -3.73 8.18 -19.67
N GLU A 18 -3.80 9.33 -19.01
CA GLU A 18 -3.38 9.42 -17.61
C GLU A 18 -4.26 8.40 -16.89
N ARG A 19 -3.84 7.13 -16.94
CA ARG A 19 -4.39 6.12 -16.05
C ARG A 19 -4.03 6.65 -14.68
N ASP A 20 -5.05 6.99 -13.92
CA ASP A 20 -4.88 7.13 -12.49
C ASP A 20 -4.30 5.80 -12.01
N LEU A 21 -2.98 5.78 -11.78
CA LEU A 21 -2.24 4.62 -11.30
C LEU A 21 -2.51 4.42 -9.80
N SER A 22 -3.30 5.30 -9.17
CA SER A 22 -3.82 5.04 -7.84
C SER A 22 -4.93 4.00 -7.94
N GLY A 23 -4.60 2.79 -7.49
CA GLY A 23 -5.55 1.76 -7.12
C GLY A 23 -6.38 2.20 -5.91
N PRO A 24 -7.19 1.28 -5.33
CA PRO A 24 -8.12 1.64 -4.26
C PRO A 24 -7.38 2.24 -3.05
N THR A 25 -7.88 3.39 -2.61
CA THR A 25 -7.40 4.07 -1.40
C THR A 25 -8.28 3.72 -0.19
N LYS A 26 -7.65 3.55 0.97
CA LYS A 26 -8.30 3.25 2.25
C LYS A 26 -7.75 4.15 3.35
N ASP A 27 -8.64 4.80 4.10
CA ASP A 27 -8.32 5.53 5.33
C ASP A 27 -8.93 4.79 6.52
N ILE A 28 -8.10 4.27 7.43
CA ILE A 28 -8.55 3.52 8.60
C ILE A 28 -7.75 3.94 9.82
N ASP A 29 -8.43 4.46 10.83
CA ASP A 29 -7.85 4.87 12.10
C ASP A 29 -6.61 5.78 11.95
N GLY A 30 -6.64 6.69 10.97
CA GLY A 30 -5.53 7.59 10.67
C GLY A 30 -4.38 6.96 9.88
N LEU A 31 -4.43 5.67 9.53
CA LEU A 31 -3.55 5.08 8.52
C LEU A 31 -4.19 5.23 7.14
N HIS A 32 -3.52 5.93 6.24
CA HIS A 32 -3.92 6.05 4.84
C HIS A 32 -3.10 5.08 4.00
N ILE A 33 -3.75 4.31 3.13
CA ILE A 33 -3.09 3.35 2.24
C ILE A 33 -3.67 3.52 0.83
N ALA A 34 -2.80 3.74 -0.15
CA ALA A 34 -3.13 3.68 -1.57
C ALA A 34 -2.41 2.49 -2.20
N THR A 35 -3.15 1.66 -2.93
CA THR A 35 -2.55 0.63 -3.78
C THR A 35 -2.02 1.31 -5.04
N GLU A 36 -0.78 1.07 -5.41
CA GLU A 36 -0.18 1.47 -6.69
C GLU A 36 0.05 0.23 -7.58
N GLU A 37 0.62 0.41 -8.77
CA GLU A 37 0.88 -0.68 -9.72
C GLU A 37 1.82 -1.78 -9.15
N ASP A 38 2.82 -1.39 -8.35
CA ASP A 38 3.90 -2.24 -7.86
C ASP A 38 4.16 -2.08 -6.34
N ALA A 39 3.33 -1.31 -5.64
CA ALA A 39 3.57 -0.96 -4.24
C ALA A 39 2.30 -0.59 -3.47
N PHE A 40 2.41 -0.55 -2.14
CA PHE A 40 1.51 0.24 -1.30
C PHE A 40 2.20 1.56 -0.92
N HIS A 41 1.52 2.68 -1.14
CA HIS A 41 1.87 3.96 -0.53
C HIS A 41 1.08 4.14 0.76
N ILE A 42 1.78 4.26 1.87
CA ILE A 42 1.20 4.28 3.22
C ILE A 42 1.61 5.58 3.91
N ILE A 43 0.64 6.29 4.49
CA ILE A 43 0.85 7.54 5.22
C ILE A 43 0.29 7.39 6.63
N ASN A 44 1.11 7.66 7.64
CA ASN A 44 0.67 7.75 9.02
C ASN A 44 0.10 9.15 9.30
N ARG A 45 -1.22 9.28 9.35
CA ARG A 45 -1.94 10.52 9.71
C ARG A 45 -2.35 10.55 11.19
N THR A 46 -1.82 9.65 12.01
CA THR A 46 -1.99 9.70 13.47
C THR A 46 -0.93 10.61 14.10
N ASP A 47 -1.10 10.91 15.38
CA ASP A 47 -0.11 11.58 16.24
C ASP A 47 0.83 10.59 16.96
N GLU A 48 0.69 9.29 16.69
CA GLU A 48 1.50 8.22 17.28
C GLU A 48 2.46 7.59 16.25
N GLU A 49 3.57 7.04 16.73
CA GLU A 49 4.41 6.15 15.91
C GLU A 49 3.68 4.83 15.66
N LEU A 50 3.68 4.36 14.41
CA LEU A 50 3.06 3.11 14.01
C LEU A 50 4.13 2.09 13.59
N HIS A 51 4.00 0.87 14.07
CA HIS A 51 4.73 -0.29 13.58
C HIS A 51 3.87 -1.03 12.57
N LEU A 52 4.48 -1.50 11.47
CA LEU A 52 3.78 -2.16 10.38
C LEU A 52 4.36 -3.54 10.09
N PHE A 53 3.48 -4.47 9.75
CA PHE A 53 3.83 -5.77 9.23
C PHE A 53 2.90 -6.15 8.07
N LEU A 54 3.47 -6.43 6.91
CA LEU A 54 2.72 -6.77 5.69
C LEU A 54 3.04 -8.20 5.27
N VAL A 55 1.99 -8.96 4.96
CA VAL A 55 2.11 -10.36 4.55
C VAL A 55 1.05 -10.72 3.51
N GLU A 56 1.41 -11.57 2.56
CA GLU A 56 0.44 -12.17 1.63
C GLU A 56 -0.58 -13.05 2.38
N GLN A 57 -1.86 -12.91 2.06
CA GLN A 57 -2.97 -13.50 2.81
C GLN A 57 -2.91 -15.04 2.87
N GLY A 58 -2.55 -15.70 1.78
CA GLY A 58 -2.48 -17.14 1.63
C GLY A 58 -1.41 -17.81 2.49
N ILE A 59 -0.36 -17.09 2.88
CA ILE A 59 0.66 -17.60 3.81
C ILE A 59 0.55 -17.04 5.23
N ALA A 60 -0.33 -16.07 5.49
CA ALA A 60 -0.50 -15.44 6.79
C ALA A 60 -0.76 -16.45 7.93
N ALA A 61 -1.41 -17.58 7.62
CA ALA A 61 -1.73 -18.64 8.60
C ALA A 61 -0.54 -19.55 8.97
N VAL A 62 0.55 -19.52 8.19
CA VAL A 62 1.71 -20.42 8.38
C VAL A 62 2.99 -19.68 8.78
N ILE A 63 2.92 -18.35 8.88
CA ILE A 63 4.04 -17.55 9.35
C ILE A 63 4.00 -17.38 10.86
N GLU A 64 5.16 -17.49 11.48
CA GLU A 64 5.34 -17.13 12.87
C GLU A 64 5.75 -15.66 12.94
N TRP A 65 4.88 -14.82 13.51
CA TRP A 65 5.14 -13.40 13.72
C TRP A 65 4.53 -12.96 15.05
N ALA A 66 5.08 -11.89 15.61
CA ALA A 66 4.56 -11.25 16.81
C ALA A 66 4.77 -9.74 16.72
N PRO A 67 3.85 -8.91 17.25
CA PRO A 67 4.09 -7.48 17.33
C PRO A 67 5.19 -7.18 18.35
N TYR A 68 5.93 -6.10 18.14
CA TYR A 68 6.99 -5.66 19.05
C TYR A 68 7.19 -4.14 18.96
N CYS A 69 7.91 -3.58 19.94
CA CYS A 69 8.13 -2.13 20.09
C CYS A 69 9.59 -1.68 19.93
N MET A 70 10.45 -2.60 19.50
CA MET A 70 11.81 -2.29 19.06
C MET A 70 11.77 -1.55 17.72
N ALA A 71 12.72 -0.64 17.49
CA ALA A 71 12.89 0.07 16.22
C ALA A 71 13.49 -0.81 15.10
N THR A 72 13.18 -2.11 15.13
CA THR A 72 13.49 -3.05 14.05
C THR A 72 12.26 -3.15 13.13
N GLY A 73 12.44 -3.41 11.83
CA GLY A 73 11.31 -3.51 10.90
C GLY A 73 10.76 -2.17 10.42
N THR A 74 9.52 -2.17 9.94
CA THR A 74 8.87 -0.98 9.34
C THR A 74 8.17 -0.17 10.42
N VAL A 75 8.67 1.03 10.66
CA VAL A 75 8.14 1.98 11.63
C VAL A 75 7.86 3.29 10.91
N LEU A 76 6.67 3.86 11.12
CA LEU A 76 6.24 5.13 10.54
C LEU A 76 6.02 6.14 11.67
N GLN A 77 6.80 7.22 11.67
CA GLN A 77 6.60 8.37 12.54
C GLN A 77 5.28 9.10 12.18
N PRO A 78 4.76 9.94 13.10
CA PRO A 78 3.63 10.82 12.79
C PRO A 78 3.89 11.65 11.54
N ALA A 79 2.90 11.71 10.63
CA ALA A 79 2.96 12.38 9.33
C ALA A 79 4.01 11.83 8.34
N GLU A 80 4.66 10.70 8.65
CA GLU A 80 5.57 10.03 7.73
C GLU A 80 4.80 9.23 6.67
N GLU A 81 5.42 9.09 5.50
CA GLU A 81 4.95 8.22 4.44
C GLU A 81 6.03 7.23 4.00
N ILE A 82 5.60 6.05 3.57
CA ILE A 82 6.47 5.02 3.01
C ILE A 82 5.83 4.42 1.77
N ARG A 83 6.69 3.95 0.86
CA ARG A 83 6.29 3.12 -0.28
C ARG A 83 6.88 1.74 -0.13
N ILE A 84 6.01 0.72 0.01
CA ILE A 84 6.40 -0.68 0.17
C ILE A 84 6.13 -1.40 -1.14
N ALA A 85 7.19 -1.66 -1.92
CA ALA A 85 7.09 -2.48 -3.12
C ALA A 85 6.53 -3.87 -2.79
N PHE A 86 5.65 -4.40 -3.64
CA PHE A 86 5.01 -5.68 -3.41
C PHE A 86 6.02 -6.83 -3.27
N ASP A 87 7.11 -6.80 -4.03
CA ASP A 87 8.20 -7.79 -3.94
C ASP A 87 8.93 -7.80 -2.57
N ASN A 88 8.78 -6.75 -1.77
CA ASN A 88 9.31 -6.69 -0.41
C ASN A 88 8.32 -7.24 0.64
N ILE A 89 7.10 -7.60 0.24
CA ILE A 89 6.08 -8.13 1.13
C ILE A 89 6.30 -9.62 1.31
N TYR A 90 6.22 -10.08 2.56
CA TYR A 90 6.54 -11.46 2.89
C TYR A 90 5.57 -12.43 2.18
N GLY A 91 6.16 -13.32 1.37
CA GLY A 91 5.45 -14.32 0.57
C GLY A 91 4.56 -13.79 -0.54
N TYR A 92 4.79 -12.54 -0.98
CA TYR A 92 4.03 -11.92 -2.05
C TYR A 92 3.92 -12.81 -3.30
N LYS A 93 2.72 -12.79 -3.87
CA LYS A 93 2.39 -13.35 -5.17
C LYS A 93 1.47 -12.37 -5.90
N PRO A 94 1.63 -12.19 -7.22
CA PRO A 94 0.71 -11.42 -8.02
C PRO A 94 -0.75 -11.87 -7.82
N ASP A 95 -1.67 -10.93 -7.93
CA ASP A 95 -3.13 -11.13 -7.82
C ASP A 95 -3.61 -11.72 -6.48
N CYS A 96 -2.76 -11.74 -5.45
CA CYS A 96 -3.11 -12.17 -4.11
C CYS A 96 -3.30 -10.96 -3.19
N ALA A 97 -4.23 -11.04 -2.26
CA ALA A 97 -4.41 -9.97 -1.29
C ALA A 97 -3.28 -9.95 -0.26
N VAL A 98 -2.99 -8.77 0.28
CA VAL A 98 -2.05 -8.55 1.37
C VAL A 98 -2.81 -8.15 2.62
N ILE A 99 -2.40 -8.71 3.75
CA ILE A 99 -2.83 -8.24 5.07
C ILE A 99 -1.81 -7.21 5.55
N VAL A 100 -2.28 -6.00 5.84
CA VAL A 100 -1.50 -4.95 6.49
C VAL A 100 -1.88 -4.96 7.97
N HIS A 101 -0.95 -5.32 8.83
CA HIS A 101 -1.07 -5.22 10.29
C HIS A 101 -0.37 -3.95 10.78
N TRP A 102 -0.98 -3.24 11.72
CA TRP A 102 -0.32 -2.11 12.38
C TRP A 102 -0.73 -1.97 13.85
N TRP A 103 0.17 -1.41 14.65
CA TRP A 103 -0.05 -1.12 16.06
C TRP A 103 0.81 0.09 16.49
N SER A 104 0.35 0.81 17.51
CA SER A 104 1.21 1.72 18.28
C SER A 104 1.72 1.00 19.51
N CYS A 105 2.78 1.53 20.11
CA CYS A 105 3.37 1.01 21.33
C CYS A 105 2.91 1.84 22.52
N ILE A 106 2.44 1.14 23.55
CA ILE A 106 1.97 1.76 24.79
C ILE A 106 3.01 1.56 25.89
N GLU A 107 3.07 2.51 26.82
CA GLU A 107 3.92 2.38 28.00
C GLU A 107 3.07 1.90 29.17
N GLN A 108 3.44 0.75 29.74
CA GLN A 108 2.77 0.13 30.88
C GLN A 108 3.83 -0.28 31.90
N ASP A 109 3.71 0.22 33.14
CA ASP A 109 4.63 -0.08 34.23
C ASP A 109 6.13 0.19 33.90
N GLY A 110 6.40 1.19 33.05
CA GLY A 110 7.74 1.54 32.59
C GLY A 110 8.32 0.61 31.52
N VAL A 111 7.50 -0.28 30.96
CA VAL A 111 7.84 -1.16 29.85
C VAL A 111 7.03 -0.75 28.62
N ARG A 112 7.71 -0.67 27.47
CA ARG A 112 7.07 -0.37 26.18
C ARG A 112 6.61 -1.67 25.53
N GLU A 113 5.29 -1.83 25.37
CA GLU A 113 4.66 -3.04 24.85
C GLU A 113 3.71 -2.74 23.68
N PRO A 114 3.47 -3.71 22.77
CA PRO A 114 2.54 -3.49 21.68
C PRO A 114 1.11 -3.24 22.19
N GLY A 115 0.48 -2.20 21.66
CA GLY A 115 -0.94 -1.95 21.86
C GLY A 115 -1.83 -2.86 20.99
N PRO A 116 -3.13 -2.54 20.86
CA PRO A 116 -4.05 -3.28 20.02
C PRO A 116 -3.58 -3.38 18.57
N ILE A 117 -3.50 -4.60 18.04
CA ILE A 117 -3.19 -4.85 16.64
C ILE A 117 -4.41 -4.57 15.78
N ARG A 118 -4.23 -3.74 14.76
CA ARG A 118 -5.22 -3.45 13.72
C ARG A 118 -4.81 -4.11 12.42
N SER A 119 -5.78 -4.42 11.56
CA SER A 119 -5.51 -5.13 10.32
C SER A 119 -6.53 -4.81 9.22
N ILE A 120 -6.06 -4.76 7.98
CA ILE A 120 -6.91 -4.71 6.78
C ILE A 120 -6.35 -5.65 5.72
N VAL A 121 -7.25 -6.25 4.94
CA VAL A 121 -6.93 -7.01 3.73
C VAL A 121 -7.09 -6.09 2.52
N LEU A 122 -6.04 -5.96 1.72
CA LEU A 122 -5.99 -5.10 0.53
C LEU A 122 -5.65 -5.93 -0.72
N PRO A 123 -6.35 -5.72 -1.85
CA PRO A 123 -5.94 -6.29 -3.13
C PRO A 123 -4.64 -5.62 -3.61
N THR A 124 -3.80 -6.37 -4.33
CA THR A 124 -2.59 -5.86 -4.97
C THR A 124 -2.80 -5.53 -6.45
N SER A 125 -4.00 -5.76 -6.98
CA SER A 125 -4.42 -5.30 -8.30
C SER A 125 -5.46 -4.19 -8.15
N SER A 126 -5.44 -3.24 -9.09
CA SER A 126 -6.38 -2.12 -9.17
C SER A 126 -7.76 -2.52 -9.72
N ASP A 127 -7.97 -3.80 -10.05
CA ASP A 127 -9.22 -4.27 -10.65
C ASP A 127 -10.29 -4.41 -9.56
N SER A 128 -11.00 -3.31 -9.33
CA SER A 128 -12.25 -3.23 -8.56
C SER A 128 -13.48 -3.46 -9.43
#